data_AF-A0A7L5UG60-F1
#
_entry.id   AF-A0A7L5UG60-F1
#
_cell.length_a   1.000
_cell.length_b   1.000
_cell.length_c   1.000
_cell.angle_alpha   90.00
_cell.angle_beta   90.00
_cell.angle_gamma   90.00
#
_symmetry.space_group_name_H-M   'P 1'
#
loop_
_entity.id
_entity.type
_entity.pdbx_description
1 polymer ?
#
loop_
_entity_poly.entity_id
_entity_poly.type
_entity_poly.pdbx_seq_one_letter_code
_entity_poly.pdbx_strand_id
1 'polypeptide(L)'
;MKTLNLTFKGSLGKTHTLKLNYASDGLSKEQVQAAMDKIAATKLFVKDGEFLYAVPVSAKYVTATEDVVIAKQISLMIKRTLNFGRPLFYV
;
A
#
# COMPACT_ATOMS: atom_id res chain seq x y z
N MET A 1 -2.77 4.71 3.46
CA MET A 1 -3.15 3.27 3.58
C MET A 1 -2.10 2.55 4.44
N LYS A 2 -2.45 1.46 5.14
CA LYS A 2 -1.46 0.70 5.94
C LYS A 2 -0.88 -0.44 5.13
N THR A 3 0.43 -0.57 5.15
CA THR A 3 1.15 -1.65 4.48
C THR A 3 1.68 -2.62 5.53
N LEU A 4 1.44 -3.92 5.34
CA LEU A 4 2.04 -4.97 6.16
C LEU A 4 3.23 -5.57 5.42
N ASN A 5 4.41 -5.46 6.01
CA ASN A 5 5.63 -6.07 5.49
C ASN A 5 5.91 -7.34 6.28
N LEU A 6 5.91 -8.48 5.59
CA LEU A 6 6.21 -9.79 6.14
C LEU A 6 7.56 -10.25 5.59
N THR A 7 8.51 -10.56 6.45
CA THR A 7 9.84 -11.04 6.08
C THR A 7 9.97 -12.51 6.38
N PHE A 8 10.47 -13.25 5.39
CA PHE A 8 10.71 -14.67 5.45
C PHE A 8 12.14 -14.98 5.01
N LYS A 9 12.64 -16.13 5.45
CA LYS A 9 13.88 -16.72 4.98
C LYS A 9 13.54 -17.90 4.08
N GLY A 10 14.11 -17.89 2.89
CA GLY A 10 14.02 -18.97 1.94
C GLY A 10 14.94 -20.13 2.28
N SER A 11 14.74 -21.26 1.61
CA SER A 11 15.48 -22.49 1.92
C SER A 11 16.96 -22.42 1.55
N LEU A 12 17.37 -21.56 0.60
CA LEU A 12 18.79 -21.34 0.29
C LEU A 12 19.40 -20.20 1.13
N GLY A 13 18.68 -19.76 2.17
CA GLY A 13 19.14 -18.73 3.10
C GLY A 13 18.91 -17.29 2.63
N LYS A 14 18.31 -17.07 1.45
CA LYS A 14 17.92 -15.74 0.97
C LYS A 14 16.74 -15.20 1.76
N THR A 15 16.75 -13.90 2.04
CA THR A 15 15.65 -13.23 2.73
C THR A 15 14.67 -12.65 1.71
N HIS A 16 13.39 -12.98 1.84
CA HIS A 16 12.32 -12.49 0.99
C HIS A 16 11.33 -11.67 1.81
N THR A 17 10.91 -10.52 1.28
CA THR A 17 9.91 -9.67 1.93
C THR A 17 8.65 -9.59 1.08
N LEU A 18 7.52 -9.97 1.66
CA LEU A 18 6.19 -9.85 1.08
C LEU A 18 5.52 -8.59 1.64
N LYS A 19 5.28 -7.61 0.76
CA LYS A 19 4.55 -6.38 1.11
C LYS A 19 3.08 -6.50 0.71
N LEU A 20 2.19 -6.25 1.65
CA LEU A 20 0.74 -6.22 1.45
C LEU A 20 0.24 -4.80 1.68
N ASN A 21 -0.14 -4.12 0.59
CA ASN A 21 -0.62 -2.73 0.62
C ASN A 21 -2.09 -2.58 1.09
N TYR A 22 -2.82 -3.69 1.22
CA TYR A 22 -4.22 -3.74 1.66
C TYR A 22 -4.37 -4.65 2.90
N ALA A 23 -3.47 -4.50 3.87
CA ALA A 23 -3.59 -5.27 5.10
C ALA A 23 -4.79 -4.78 5.91
N SER A 24 -5.64 -5.69 6.37
CA SER A 24 -6.77 -5.34 7.25
C SER A 24 -6.27 -4.62 8.50
N ASP A 25 -6.97 -3.53 8.84
CA ASP A 25 -6.77 -2.82 10.09
C ASP A 25 -7.11 -3.72 11.28
N GLY A 26 -6.24 -3.76 12.30
CA GLY A 26 -6.47 -4.49 13.55
C GLY A 26 -5.98 -5.94 13.58
N LEU A 27 -5.17 -6.37 12.61
CA LEU A 27 -4.56 -7.71 12.63
C LEU A 27 -3.59 -7.87 13.83
N SER A 28 -4.01 -8.68 14.81
CA SER A 28 -3.23 -9.00 16.01
C SER A 28 -1.94 -9.77 15.68
N LYS A 29 -0.92 -9.69 16.55
CA LYS A 29 0.36 -10.41 16.40
C LYS A 29 0.15 -11.90 16.09
N GLU A 30 -0.79 -12.52 16.79
CA GLU A 30 -1.14 -13.95 16.63
C GLU A 30 -1.72 -14.25 15.25
N GLN A 31 -2.59 -13.38 14.72
CA GLN A 31 -3.19 -13.56 13.41
C GLN A 31 -2.15 -13.40 12.30
N VAL A 32 -1.25 -12.44 12.44
CA VAL A 32 -0.13 -12.24 11.51
C VAL A 32 0.81 -13.44 11.53
N GLN A 33 1.17 -13.91 12.72
CA GLN A 33 2.02 -15.10 12.88
C GLN A 33 1.37 -16.33 12.26
N ALA A 34 0.10 -16.61 12.58
CA ALA A 34 -0.64 -17.74 12.03
C ALA A 34 -0.78 -17.66 10.50
N ALA A 35 -0.96 -16.46 9.94
CA ALA A 35 -0.98 -16.28 8.49
C ALA A 35 0.41 -16.55 7.88
N MET A 36 1.48 -16.07 8.49
CA MET A 36 2.86 -16.36 8.06
C MET A 36 3.17 -17.86 8.10
N ASP A 37 2.75 -18.55 9.17
CA ASP A 37 2.93 -20.00 9.32
C ASP A 37 2.14 -20.77 8.26
N LYS A 38 0.90 -20.35 7.95
CA LYS A 38 0.12 -20.91 6.85
C LYS A 38 0.80 -20.71 5.51
N ILE A 39 1.32 -19.52 5.22
CA ILE A 39 2.05 -19.24 3.97
C ILE A 39 3.27 -20.16 3.86
N ALA A 40 4.05 -20.29 4.94
CA ALA A 40 5.21 -21.18 4.98
C ALA A 40 4.83 -22.66 4.81
N ALA A 41 3.75 -23.10 5.47
CA ALA A 41 3.24 -24.47 5.38
C ALA A 41 2.73 -24.82 3.98
N THR A 42 2.10 -23.87 3.29
CA THR A 42 1.56 -24.09 1.94
C THR A 42 2.65 -24.28 0.90
N LYS A 43 3.87 -23.76 1.13
CA LYS A 43 5.02 -23.88 0.21
C LYS A 43 4.67 -23.50 -1.24
N LEU A 44 3.69 -22.62 -1.44
CA LEU A 44 3.18 -22.24 -2.77
C LEU A 44 4.19 -21.43 -3.59
N PHE A 45 5.15 -20.82 -2.92
CA PHE A 45 6.11 -19.92 -3.53
C PHE A 45 7.45 -20.63 -3.66
N VAL A 46 7.58 -21.37 -4.76
CA VAL A 46 8.81 -22.03 -5.17
C VAL A 46 9.34 -21.32 -6.42
N LYS A 47 10.61 -20.96 -6.41
CA LYS A 47 11.29 -20.40 -7.57
C LYS A 47 12.61 -21.12 -7.76
N ASP A 48 12.82 -21.67 -8.95
CA ASP A 48 14.06 -22.42 -9.27
C ASP A 48 14.37 -23.55 -8.27
N GLY A 49 13.33 -24.19 -7.72
CA GLY A 49 13.46 -25.23 -6.68
C GLY A 49 13.73 -24.71 -5.26
N GLU A 50 13.82 -23.39 -5.06
CA GLU A 50 13.94 -22.75 -3.75
C GLU A 50 12.56 -22.34 -3.21
N PHE A 51 12.26 -22.73 -1.97
CA PHE A 51 11.12 -22.18 -1.23
C PHE A 51 11.45 -20.75 -0.81
N LEU A 52 10.71 -19.77 -1.36
CA LEU A 52 10.93 -18.34 -1.11
C LEU A 52 10.48 -17.93 0.31
N TYR A 53 9.40 -18.52 0.80
CA TYR A 53 8.82 -18.21 2.12
C TYR A 53 8.85 -19.45 3.03
N ALA A 54 10.04 -19.96 3.35
CA ALA A 54 10.18 -21.19 4.13
C ALA A 54 10.08 -20.97 5.64
N VAL A 55 10.76 -19.94 6.17
CA VAL A 55 10.79 -19.63 7.60
C VAL A 55 10.30 -18.21 7.82
N PRO A 56 9.24 -18.00 8.62
CA PRO A 56 8.82 -16.65 8.99
C PRO A 56 9.83 -16.03 9.96
N VAL A 57 10.35 -14.84 9.62
CA VAL A 57 11.41 -14.18 10.39
C VAL A 57 10.85 -13.01 11.18
N SER A 58 10.05 -12.16 10.55
CA SER A 58 9.45 -11.00 11.23
C SER A 58 8.27 -10.43 10.44
N ALA A 59 7.39 -9.72 11.13
CA ALA A 59 6.31 -8.93 10.53
C ALA A 59 6.32 -7.51 11.09
N LYS A 60 6.16 -6.51 10.23
CA LYS A 60 6.10 -5.10 10.61
C LYS A 60 4.96 -4.38 9.90
N TYR A 61 4.17 -3.64 10.66
CA TYR A 61 3.25 -2.66 10.11
C TYR A 61 4.01 -1.41 9.72
N VAL A 62 3.80 -0.96 8.49
CA VAL A 62 4.28 0.30 7.97
C VAL A 62 3.07 1.18 7.73
N THR A 63 2.89 2.18 8.60
CA THR A 63 1.94 3.27 8.37
C THR A 63 2.61 4.26 7.42
N ALA A 64 2.25 4.18 6.13
CA ALA A 64 2.72 5.18 5.17
C ALA A 64 1.95 6.48 5.40
N THR A 65 2.65 7.51 5.87
CA THR A 65 2.19 8.90 5.79
C THR A 65 2.54 9.43 4.41
N GLU A 66 1.53 9.74 3.61
CA GLU A 66 1.71 10.36 2.30
C GLU A 66 1.95 11.86 2.49
N ASP A 67 3.22 12.29 2.45
CA ASP A 67 3.56 13.70 2.34
C ASP A 67 3.48 14.12 0.87
N VAL A 68 2.55 15.02 0.55
CA VAL A 68 2.42 15.61 -0.79
C VAL A 68 3.54 16.64 -0.97
N VAL A 69 4.66 16.22 -1.56
CA VAL A 69 5.83 17.10 -1.78
C VAL A 69 5.66 18.01 -3.01
N ILE A 70 4.73 17.69 -3.94
CA ILE A 70 4.36 18.58 -5.05
C ILE A 70 2.86 18.50 -5.32
N ALA A 71 2.09 19.47 -4.78
CA ALA A 71 0.76 19.77 -5.29
C ALA A 71 0.92 20.75 -6.46
N LYS A 72 0.74 20.29 -7.70
CA LYS A 72 0.67 21.18 -8.86
C LYS A 72 -0.60 22.02 -8.71
N GLN A 73 -0.47 23.26 -8.23
CA GLN A 73 -1.50 24.29 -8.32
C GLN A 73 -1.83 24.48 -9.81
N ILE A 74 -2.85 23.78 -10.31
CA ILE A 74 -3.45 24.10 -11.61
C ILE A 74 -4.30 25.35 -11.36
N SER A 75 -3.66 26.51 -11.28
CA SER A 75 -4.32 27.79 -11.51
C SER A 75 -4.45 27.96 -13.01
N LEU A 76 -5.48 27.33 -13.60
CA LEU A 76 -5.85 27.55 -14.99
C LEU A 76 -7.22 28.24 -15.02
N MET A 77 -7.19 29.55 -14.80
CA MET A 77 -7.73 30.52 -15.74
C MET A 77 -9.07 30.18 -16.41
N ILE A 78 -10.16 30.07 -15.64
CA ILE A 78 -11.55 30.11 -16.16
C ILE A 78 -12.37 31.13 -15.35
N LYS A 79 -11.99 32.41 -15.40
CA LYS A 79 -12.87 33.53 -15.00
C LYS A 79 -12.74 34.71 -15.94
N ARG A 80 -12.70 34.44 -17.25
CA ARG A 80 -12.90 35.50 -18.24
C ARG A 80 -13.69 34.96 -19.41
N THR A 81 -14.80 35.65 -19.66
CA THR A 81 -15.61 35.62 -20.88
C THR A 81 -16.57 34.45 -21.07
N LEU A 82 -17.68 34.44 -20.32
CA LEU A 82 -18.98 33.95 -20.81
C LEU A 82 -20.10 34.32 -19.82
N ASN A 83 -20.52 35.59 -19.84
CA ASN A 83 -21.95 35.88 -19.88
C ASN A 83 -22.18 37.28 -20.46
N PHE A 84 -22.49 37.28 -21.75
CA PHE A 84 -23.16 38.35 -22.48
C PHE A 84 -24.61 38.44 -21.97
N GLY A 85 -25.15 39.66 -21.79
CA GLY A 85 -26.60 39.89 -21.78
C GLY A 85 -27.17 40.73 -20.62
N ARG A 86 -27.25 42.05 -20.83
CA ARG A 86 -28.10 43.04 -20.10
C ARG A 86 -29.61 42.71 -20.30
N PRO A 87 -30.63 43.19 -19.51
CA PRO A 87 -30.91 44.63 -19.27
C PRO A 87 -31.63 45.07 -17.96
N LEU A 88 -31.63 46.41 -17.79
CA LEU A 88 -32.52 47.35 -17.06
C LEU A 88 -33.27 46.88 -15.80
N PHE A 89 -33.09 47.58 -14.67
CA PHE A 89 -34.20 48.12 -13.86
C PHE A 89 -33.78 49.37 -13.04
N TYR A 90 -34.70 50.33 -13.05
CA TYR A 90 -34.82 51.65 -12.42
C TYR A 90 -34.37 51.78 -10.94
N VAL A 91 -33.73 52.91 -10.60
CA VAL A 91 -34.07 53.77 -9.44
C VAL A 91 -33.85 55.23 -9.83
#